data_AF-A0A943FPQ5-F1
#
_entry.id   AF-A0A943FPQ5-F1
#
_cell.length_a   1.000
_cell.length_b   1.000
_cell.length_c   1.000
_cell.angle_alpha   90.00
_cell.angle_beta   90.00
_cell.angle_gamma   90.00
#
_symmetry.space_group_name_H-M   'P 1'
#
loop_
_entity.id
_entity.type
_entity.pdbx_description
1 polymer ?
#
loop_
_entity_poly.entity_id
_entity_poly.type
_entity_poly.pdbx_seq_one_letter_code
_entity_poly.pdbx_strand_id
1 'polypeptide(L)'
;MKKTKLYTVTGICVILAAITLVTTKNTNITGASGIKQTEIHQDKRISKQTFVNDETGNRAVTSVNNKVKDASASQTVLSAVSTQKSYNAYVCEDDSQLLYIQDRATDKTQTITVEPHLATGIMSLEWLDDKMIVAFSHVSPFMGCMSVYDASTQELLLEKYCSSYAFGDTLDSLAYVEATSGDSGNHKLLNSEDKLLYQTEKKERITNIAVNHTNGDIAIVVGKYLKDGETQKFHVVLLAKRGDKYIKVKTQRVKLNSVNSVQWKDDEQIIITNDAGKEVIRK
;
A
#
# COMPACT_ATOMS: atom_id res chain seq x y z
N MET A 1 17.00 -54.04 -26.44
CA MET A 1 16.73 -52.60 -26.61
C MET A 1 15.55 -52.20 -25.74
N LYS A 2 15.82 -51.56 -24.60
CA LYS A 2 14.82 -50.98 -23.68
C LYS A 2 15.16 -49.49 -23.55
N LYS A 3 14.23 -48.60 -23.92
CA LYS A 3 14.38 -47.15 -23.74
C LYS A 3 13.76 -46.77 -22.39
N THR A 4 14.62 -46.42 -21.44
CA THR A 4 14.23 -45.83 -20.16
C THR A 4 13.95 -44.34 -20.39
N LYS A 5 12.73 -43.87 -20.08
CA LYS A 5 12.40 -42.44 -20.07
C LYS A 5 12.83 -41.86 -18.71
N LEU A 6 13.71 -40.86 -18.77
CA LEU A 6 14.14 -40.05 -17.64
C LEU A 6 13.06 -38.99 -17.37
N TYR A 7 12.59 -38.89 -16.12
CA TYR A 7 11.75 -37.78 -15.66
C TYR A 7 12.66 -36.82 -14.87
N THR A 8 12.79 -35.58 -15.34
CA THR A 8 13.45 -34.51 -14.60
C THR A 8 12.40 -33.76 -13.79
N VAL A 9 12.53 -33.83 -12.47
CA VAL A 9 11.76 -33.02 -11.51
C VAL A 9 12.53 -31.71 -11.31
N THR A 10 11.87 -30.56 -11.52
CA THR A 10 12.44 -29.24 -11.19
C THR A 10 11.38 -28.33 -10.57
N GLY A 11 11.39 -28.26 -9.23
CA GLY A 11 11.01 -27.11 -8.39
C GLY A 11 12.15 -26.97 -7.37
N ILE A 12 12.57 -25.81 -6.84
CA ILE A 12 11.98 -24.49 -6.60
C ILE A 12 13.12 -23.42 -6.64
N CYS A 13 12.70 -22.17 -6.87
CA CYS A 13 13.35 -20.87 -6.68
C CYS A 13 14.57 -20.77 -5.73
N VAL A 14 15.66 -20.13 -6.19
CA VAL A 14 16.31 -18.93 -5.62
C VAL A 14 17.18 -18.31 -6.74
N ILE A 15 16.88 -17.08 -7.18
CA ILE A 15 17.91 -16.23 -7.79
C ILE A 15 18.16 -15.09 -6.79
N LEU A 16 19.32 -15.19 -6.14
CA LEU A 16 20.04 -14.08 -5.55
C LEU A 16 20.34 -13.08 -6.68
N ALA A 17 19.71 -11.91 -6.66
CA ALA A 17 20.24 -10.75 -7.35
C ALA A 17 20.85 -9.84 -6.27
N ALA A 18 22.16 -9.73 -6.32
CA ALA A 18 22.93 -8.78 -5.55
C ALA A 18 22.45 -7.34 -5.80
N ILE A 19 22.56 -6.52 -4.77
CA ILE A 19 22.39 -5.08 -4.83
C ILE A 19 23.45 -4.53 -5.79
N THR A 20 23.03 -4.12 -6.98
CA THR A 20 23.73 -3.13 -7.79
C THR A 20 22.71 -2.15 -8.37
N LEU A 21 22.84 -0.92 -7.90
CA LEU A 21 22.19 0.30 -8.37
C LEU A 21 22.41 0.48 -9.89
N VAL A 22 21.37 0.30 -10.72
CA VAL A 22 21.26 0.90 -12.07
C VAL A 22 19.79 1.18 -12.38
N THR A 23 19.54 2.43 -12.77
CA THR A 23 18.30 3.02 -13.25
C THR A 23 17.61 2.24 -14.40
N THR A 24 16.30 1.99 -14.30
CA THR A 24 15.25 2.36 -15.29
C THR A 24 13.89 1.67 -15.06
N LYS A 25 12.83 2.50 -15.09
CA LYS A 25 11.42 2.25 -15.46
C LYS A 25 10.49 1.43 -14.53
N ASN A 26 9.55 2.19 -13.93
CA ASN A 26 8.19 1.85 -13.49
C ASN A 26 7.73 0.40 -13.72
N THR A 27 7.64 -0.34 -12.62
CA THR A 27 6.67 -1.43 -12.44
C THR A 27 6.19 -1.39 -10.99
N ASN A 28 4.89 -1.18 -10.79
CA ASN A 28 4.19 -1.27 -9.52
C ASN A 28 4.48 -2.63 -8.87
N ILE A 29 5.01 -2.64 -7.64
CA ILE A 29 5.23 -3.86 -6.88
C ILE A 29 4.11 -4.00 -5.84
N THR A 30 3.13 -4.83 -6.19
CA THR A 30 2.19 -5.45 -5.26
C THR A 30 2.84 -6.65 -4.56
N GLY A 31 2.83 -6.64 -3.22
CA GLY A 31 2.76 -7.82 -2.36
C GLY A 31 4.06 -8.55 -2.02
N ALA A 32 4.50 -8.45 -0.76
CA ALA A 32 5.55 -9.29 -0.18
C ALA A 32 5.03 -10.06 1.05
N SER A 33 4.91 -11.39 0.90
CA SER A 33 4.98 -12.42 1.95
C SER A 33 6.48 -12.63 2.29
N GLY A 34 7.00 -12.81 3.51
CA GLY A 34 6.47 -13.28 4.78
C GLY A 34 7.32 -14.49 5.25
N ILE A 35 8.37 -14.29 6.08
CA ILE A 35 8.97 -15.39 6.89
C ILE A 35 9.30 -14.88 8.31
N LYS A 36 8.95 -15.76 9.27
CA LYS A 36 8.87 -15.67 10.74
C LYS A 36 10.19 -15.29 11.44
N GLN A 37 10.11 -14.56 12.57
CA GLN A 37 10.37 -15.14 13.92
C GLN A 37 10.22 -14.16 15.11
N THR A 38 9.84 -14.77 16.24
CA THR A 38 9.98 -14.40 17.67
C THR A 38 9.00 -13.41 18.29
N GLU A 39 8.14 -13.97 19.15
CA GLU A 39 7.42 -13.26 20.22
C GLU A 39 8.42 -12.48 21.08
N ILE A 40 8.20 -11.17 21.22
CA ILE A 40 8.75 -10.41 22.34
C ILE A 40 7.56 -9.75 23.04
N HIS A 41 7.10 -10.40 24.10
CA HIS A 41 6.41 -9.74 25.19
C HIS A 41 7.43 -8.89 25.95
N GLN A 42 7.16 -7.59 26.10
CA GLN A 42 7.40 -6.90 27.37
C GLN A 42 6.64 -5.57 27.46
N ASP A 43 5.74 -5.53 28.44
CA ASP A 43 5.40 -4.34 29.20
C ASP A 43 6.66 -3.52 29.52
N LYS A 44 6.56 -2.18 29.51
CA LYS A 44 6.54 -1.36 30.74
C LYS A 44 7.03 0.08 30.53
N ARG A 45 6.15 1.00 30.97
CA ARG A 45 6.38 2.32 31.57
C ARG A 45 7.09 3.42 30.77
N ILE A 46 6.23 4.33 30.32
CA ILE A 46 6.35 5.79 30.42
C ILE A 46 7.26 6.23 31.58
N SER A 47 8.29 6.99 31.25
CA SER A 47 9.06 7.83 32.17
C SER A 47 9.30 9.18 31.51
N LYS A 48 8.51 10.17 31.92
CA LYS A 48 8.79 11.60 31.66
C LYS A 48 10.16 11.94 32.22
N GLN A 49 11.00 12.64 31.46
CA GLN A 49 12.07 13.44 32.05
C GLN A 49 12.12 14.84 31.46
N THR A 50 12.13 15.75 32.41
CA THR A 50 11.96 17.20 32.39
C THR A 50 13.23 17.91 31.92
N PHE A 51 13.06 19.03 31.23
CA PHE A 51 14.13 20.00 30.93
C PHE A 51 14.74 20.57 32.21
N VAL A 52 16.07 20.67 32.26
CA VAL A 52 16.83 21.59 33.12
C VAL A 52 18.00 22.14 32.31
N ASN A 53 18.08 23.47 32.19
CA ASN A 53 19.24 24.21 31.70
C ASN A 53 20.24 24.38 32.85
N ASP A 54 21.55 24.33 32.56
CA ASP A 54 22.52 25.14 33.29
C ASP A 54 23.77 25.46 32.45
N GLU A 55 24.29 26.67 32.63
CA GLU A 55 25.37 27.31 31.87
C GLU A 55 26.78 27.05 32.44
N THR A 56 27.80 27.33 31.59
CA THR A 56 29.21 27.69 31.87
C THR A 56 30.33 26.61 31.95
N GLY A 57 31.21 26.61 30.93
CA GLY A 57 32.65 26.91 31.12
C GLY A 57 33.77 25.88 30.82
N ASN A 58 34.38 25.97 29.62
CA ASN A 58 35.82 25.79 29.23
C ASN A 58 36.55 24.42 29.42
N ARG A 59 37.49 23.92 28.58
CA ARG A 59 38.21 24.35 27.35
C ARG A 59 39.00 23.14 26.75
N ALA A 60 38.97 23.01 25.40
CA ALA A 60 40.00 22.53 24.43
C ALA A 60 40.67 21.12 24.60
N VAL A 61 40.92 20.31 23.56
CA VAL A 61 41.80 20.53 22.39
C VAL A 61 41.58 19.45 21.29
N THR A 62 41.42 19.93 20.03
CA THR A 62 41.63 19.34 18.68
C THR A 62 41.41 17.85 18.35
N SER A 63 40.61 17.59 17.31
CA SER A 63 41.16 17.28 15.96
C SER A 63 40.11 17.46 14.86
N VAL A 64 40.60 17.94 13.72
CA VAL A 64 39.87 18.26 12.50
C VAL A 64 39.43 16.96 11.80
N ASN A 65 38.16 16.89 11.43
CA ASN A 65 37.74 16.32 10.16
C ASN A 65 36.45 17.02 9.71
N ASN A 66 36.62 18.24 9.21
CA ASN A 66 35.66 18.81 8.25
C ASN A 66 35.77 17.99 6.96
N LYS A 67 35.15 16.81 6.96
CA LYS A 67 34.56 16.32 5.72
C LYS A 67 33.30 17.15 5.51
N VAL A 68 33.45 18.22 4.73
CA VAL A 68 32.33 18.70 3.92
C VAL A 68 31.91 17.49 3.10
N LYS A 69 30.90 16.78 3.58
CA LYS A 69 30.20 15.80 2.78
C LYS A 69 29.45 16.66 1.79
N ASP A 70 29.93 16.71 0.55
CA ASP A 70 29.12 17.23 -0.54
C ASP A 70 27.78 16.52 -0.44
N ALA A 71 26.76 17.28 -0.05
CA ALA A 71 25.40 16.79 0.09
C ALA A 71 24.92 16.51 -1.33
N SER A 72 25.20 15.31 -1.84
CA SER A 72 24.40 14.80 -2.95
C SER A 72 22.97 14.79 -2.42
N ALA A 73 22.10 15.61 -3.01
CA ALA A 73 20.69 15.61 -2.68
C ALA A 73 20.20 14.14 -2.64
N SER A 74 19.62 13.72 -1.51
CA SER A 74 19.18 12.34 -1.34
C SER A 74 18.27 11.95 -2.50
N GLN A 75 18.46 10.74 -3.03
CA GLN A 75 17.75 10.31 -4.23
C GLN A 75 16.26 10.15 -3.95
N THR A 76 15.42 10.76 -4.79
CA THR A 76 13.97 10.53 -4.76
C THR A 76 13.63 9.13 -5.25
N VAL A 77 12.91 8.36 -4.42
CA VAL A 77 12.49 6.97 -4.71
C VAL A 77 11.01 6.84 -5.05
N LEU A 78 10.18 7.74 -4.51
CA LEU A 78 8.75 7.86 -4.85
C LEU A 78 8.44 9.32 -5.15
N SER A 79 7.55 9.56 -6.12
CA SER A 79 7.02 10.89 -6.37
C SER A 79 5.62 10.84 -6.94
N ALA A 80 4.81 11.84 -6.61
CA ALA A 80 3.46 12.01 -7.12
C ALA A 80 3.14 13.49 -7.29
N VAL A 81 2.30 13.81 -8.26
CA VAL A 81 1.84 15.18 -8.53
C VAL A 81 0.34 15.24 -8.31
N SER A 82 -0.11 16.26 -7.57
CA SER A 82 -1.52 16.56 -7.32
C SER A 82 -2.33 16.75 -8.61
N THR A 83 -3.65 16.56 -8.51
CA THR A 83 -4.54 16.52 -9.68
C THR A 83 -4.54 17.83 -10.50
N GLN A 84 -4.45 18.99 -9.85
CA GLN A 84 -4.31 20.31 -10.51
C GLN A 84 -2.87 20.82 -10.49
N LYS A 85 -1.93 19.99 -10.02
CA LYS A 85 -0.49 20.24 -9.97
C LYS A 85 -0.10 21.38 -9.03
N SER A 86 -0.92 21.68 -8.02
CA SER A 86 -0.59 22.66 -6.98
C SER A 86 0.58 22.21 -6.10
N TYR A 87 0.69 20.90 -5.90
CA TYR A 87 1.71 20.26 -5.06
C TYR A 87 2.47 19.14 -5.77
N ASN A 88 3.75 18.98 -5.39
CA ASN A 88 4.52 17.76 -5.56
C ASN A 88 4.62 17.04 -4.22
N ALA A 89 4.59 15.71 -4.24
CA ALA A 89 4.96 14.90 -3.11
C ALA A 89 6.07 13.93 -3.48
N TYR A 90 6.98 13.66 -2.55
CA TYR A 90 8.07 12.71 -2.76
C TYR A 90 8.60 12.10 -1.47
N VAL A 91 9.31 10.97 -1.63
CA VAL A 91 10.03 10.26 -0.56
C VAL A 91 11.47 10.05 -1.03
N CYS A 92 12.41 10.24 -0.11
CA CYS A 92 13.85 10.06 -0.36
C CYS A 92 14.33 8.70 0.15
N GLU A 93 15.37 8.15 -0.47
CA GLU A 93 15.94 6.84 -0.11
C GLU A 93 16.42 6.79 1.35
N ASP A 94 17.12 7.84 1.79
CA ASP A 94 17.68 7.92 3.15
C ASP A 94 16.61 8.19 4.22
N ASP A 95 15.43 8.69 3.80
CA ASP A 95 14.32 9.12 4.67
C ASP A 95 13.01 8.46 4.24
N SER A 96 12.99 7.13 4.16
CA SER A 96 11.84 6.37 3.63
C SER A 96 10.53 6.55 4.41
N GLN A 97 10.59 7.11 5.62
CA GLN A 97 9.45 7.42 6.50
C GLN A 97 8.97 8.87 6.41
N LEU A 98 9.69 9.72 5.67
CA LEU A 98 9.35 11.14 5.54
C LEU A 98 8.65 11.39 4.21
N LEU A 99 7.44 11.94 4.30
CA LEU A 99 6.71 12.47 3.17
C LEU A 99 7.07 13.95 3.02
N TYR A 100 7.66 14.31 1.88
CA TYR A 100 7.91 15.69 1.50
C TYR A 100 6.76 16.18 0.62
N ILE A 101 6.19 17.35 0.95
CA ILE A 101 5.18 18.03 0.15
C ILE A 101 5.71 19.41 -0.21
N GLN A 102 5.84 19.68 -1.50
CA GLN A 102 6.29 20.95 -2.05
C GLN A 102 5.10 21.66 -2.70
N ASP A 103 4.78 22.86 -2.20
CA ASP A 103 3.89 23.81 -2.86
C ASP A 103 4.62 24.40 -4.08
N ARG A 104 4.06 24.19 -5.27
CA ARG A 104 4.68 24.65 -6.52
C ARG A 104 4.57 26.16 -6.75
N ALA A 105 3.61 26.83 -6.13
CA ALA A 105 3.44 28.27 -6.27
C ALA A 105 4.49 29.02 -5.43
N THR A 106 4.81 28.50 -4.24
CA THR A 106 5.75 29.14 -3.31
C THR A 106 7.14 28.50 -3.29
N ASP A 107 7.30 27.34 -3.94
CA ASP A 107 8.51 26.51 -3.90
C ASP A 107 8.91 26.07 -2.48
N LYS A 108 7.96 26.13 -1.53
CA LYS A 108 8.20 25.74 -0.14
C LYS A 108 7.92 24.26 0.03
N THR A 109 8.90 23.55 0.58
CA THR A 109 8.77 22.16 0.98
C THR A 109 8.50 22.06 2.47
N GLN A 110 7.56 21.19 2.81
CA GLN A 110 7.22 20.79 4.16
C GLN A 110 7.37 19.27 4.27
N THR A 111 7.59 18.79 5.49
CA THR A 111 7.87 17.37 5.74
C THR A 111 6.91 16.84 6.80
N ILE A 112 6.33 15.68 6.51
CA ILE A 112 5.45 14.93 7.41
C ILE A 112 6.16 13.62 7.75
N THR A 113 6.34 13.35 9.04
CA THR A 113 6.67 11.99 9.51
C THR A 113 5.39 11.18 9.49
N VAL A 114 5.30 10.15 8.65
CA VAL A 114 4.07 9.37 8.56
C VAL A 114 3.79 8.62 9.84
N GLU A 115 2.54 8.66 10.28
CA GLU A 115 2.03 7.79 11.34
C GLU A 115 1.57 6.48 10.67
N PRO A 116 1.94 5.30 11.21
CA PRO A 116 2.39 5.03 12.57
C PRO A 116 3.92 5.04 12.76
N HIS A 117 4.39 5.24 14.00
CA HIS A 117 5.80 5.08 14.39
C HIS A 117 6.39 3.68 14.07
N LEU A 118 5.53 2.70 13.75
CA LEU A 118 5.89 1.35 13.33
C LEU A 118 6.13 1.21 11.82
N ALA A 119 5.87 2.26 11.03
CA ALA A 119 6.11 2.23 9.60
C ALA A 119 7.60 2.05 9.32
N THR A 120 7.94 1.05 8.52
CA THR A 120 9.33 0.81 8.07
C THR A 120 9.69 1.62 6.81
N GLY A 121 8.69 2.16 6.12
CA GLY A 121 8.84 3.03 4.96
C GLY A 121 7.52 3.22 4.21
N ILE A 122 7.44 4.31 3.45
CA ILE A 122 6.34 4.62 2.53
C ILE A 122 6.54 3.82 1.24
N MET A 123 5.50 3.12 0.80
CA MET A 123 5.51 2.21 -0.36
C MET A 123 4.80 2.81 -1.58
N SER A 124 3.79 3.65 -1.36
CA SER A 124 3.11 4.36 -2.45
C SER A 124 2.63 5.74 -2.00
N LEU A 125 2.51 6.63 -2.99
CA LEU A 125 1.92 7.95 -2.87
C LEU A 125 0.86 8.11 -3.95
N GLU A 126 -0.35 8.48 -3.53
CA GLU A 126 -1.49 8.66 -4.44
C GLU A 126 -2.25 9.91 -4.04
N TRP A 127 -2.61 10.76 -5.01
CA TRP A 127 -3.42 11.95 -4.74
C TRP A 127 -4.89 11.60 -4.92
N LEU A 128 -5.69 11.86 -3.89
CA LEU A 128 -7.14 11.71 -3.96
C LEU A 128 -7.74 12.91 -4.71
N ASP A 129 -7.30 14.11 -4.36
CA ASP A 129 -7.64 15.35 -5.06
C ASP A 129 -6.41 16.27 -5.14
N ASP A 130 -6.61 17.58 -5.32
CA ASP A 130 -5.50 18.53 -5.40
C ASP A 130 -4.84 18.83 -4.05
N LYS A 131 -5.50 18.51 -2.94
CA LYS A 131 -5.06 18.83 -1.57
C LYS A 131 -4.89 17.59 -0.71
N MET A 132 -5.56 16.49 -1.00
CA MET A 132 -5.49 15.27 -0.20
C MET A 132 -4.53 14.27 -0.81
N ILE A 133 -3.50 13.93 -0.04
CA ILE A 133 -2.54 12.89 -0.40
C ILE A 133 -2.70 11.67 0.49
N VAL A 134 -2.64 10.50 -0.13
CA VAL A 134 -2.59 9.20 0.51
C VAL A 134 -1.14 8.71 0.50
N ALA A 135 -0.61 8.44 1.68
CA ALA A 135 0.64 7.72 1.86
C ALA A 135 0.34 6.31 2.38
N PHE A 136 0.78 5.30 1.64
CA PHE A 136 0.67 3.91 2.09
C PHE A 136 2.00 3.39 2.59
N SER A 137 2.07 3.07 3.87
CA SER A 137 3.29 2.68 4.57
C SER A 137 3.30 1.19 4.89
N HIS A 138 4.46 0.55 4.76
CA HIS A 138 4.66 -0.83 5.19
C HIS A 138 4.87 -0.89 6.72
N VAL A 139 4.04 -1.67 7.41
CA VAL A 139 4.15 -1.88 8.87
C VAL A 139 4.62 -3.30 9.18
N SER A 140 4.00 -4.31 8.56
CA SER A 140 4.40 -5.71 8.68
C SER A 140 4.03 -6.48 7.40
N PRO A 141 4.53 -7.72 7.21
CA PRO A 141 4.31 -8.48 5.97
C PRO A 141 2.83 -8.67 5.56
N PHE A 142 1.89 -8.52 6.50
CA PHE A 142 0.45 -8.68 6.25
C PHE A 142 -0.36 -7.42 6.52
N MET A 143 0.30 -6.30 6.82
CA MET A 143 -0.37 -5.07 7.26
C MET A 143 0.39 -3.85 6.75
N GLY A 144 -0.27 -3.05 5.92
CA GLY A 144 0.13 -1.67 5.68
C GLY A 144 -0.69 -0.71 6.52
N CYS A 145 -0.31 0.55 6.47
CA CYS A 145 -1.10 1.65 6.98
C CYS A 145 -1.34 2.66 5.85
N MET A 146 -2.60 2.98 5.61
CA MET A 146 -2.99 4.07 4.73
C MET A 146 -3.27 5.31 5.58
N SER A 147 -2.53 6.38 5.31
CA SER A 147 -2.66 7.66 5.98
C SER A 147 -3.01 8.74 4.96
N VAL A 148 -4.05 9.53 5.23
CA VAL A 148 -4.54 10.60 4.35
C VAL A 148 -4.24 11.94 5.01
N TYR A 149 -3.53 12.81 4.30
CA TYR A 149 -3.12 14.13 4.79
C TYR A 149 -3.72 15.24 3.93
N ASP A 150 -4.09 16.35 4.57
CA ASP A 150 -4.26 17.63 3.86
C ASP A 150 -2.88 18.24 3.59
N ALA A 151 -2.54 18.45 2.33
CA ALA A 151 -1.24 18.96 1.89
C ALA A 151 -1.01 20.43 2.28
N SER A 152 -2.06 21.20 2.54
CA SER A 152 -1.98 22.61 2.89
C SER A 152 -1.79 22.82 4.39
N THR A 153 -2.43 22.00 5.23
CA THR A 153 -2.34 22.09 6.70
C THR A 153 -1.41 21.07 7.32
N GLN A 154 -1.02 20.02 6.58
CA GLN A 154 -0.32 18.82 7.04
C GLN A 154 -1.11 17.99 8.05
N GLU A 155 -2.40 18.26 8.23
CA GLU A 155 -3.21 17.52 9.19
C GLU A 155 -3.50 16.11 8.68
N LEU A 156 -3.34 15.13 9.58
CA LEU A 156 -3.79 13.76 9.36
C LEU A 156 -5.33 13.73 9.41
N LEU A 157 -5.95 13.42 8.28
CA LEU A 157 -7.40 13.35 8.15
C LEU A 157 -7.95 11.95 8.45
N LEU A 158 -7.20 10.92 8.08
CA LEU A 158 -7.62 9.53 8.23
C LEU A 158 -6.41 8.60 8.32
N GLU A 159 -6.47 7.62 9.20
CA GLU A 159 -5.50 6.52 9.29
C GLU A 159 -6.24 5.19 9.33
N LYS A 160 -5.83 4.21 8.52
CA LYS A 160 -6.37 2.84 8.53
C LYS A 160 -5.29 1.79 8.30
N TYR A 161 -5.25 0.80 9.19
CA TYR A 161 -4.46 -0.42 8.98
C TYR A 161 -5.18 -1.35 8.02
N CYS A 162 -4.61 -1.52 6.83
CA CYS A 162 -5.27 -2.23 5.74
C CYS A 162 -4.29 -3.03 4.89
N SER A 163 -4.82 -4.05 4.20
CA SER A 163 -4.06 -4.82 3.20
C SER A 163 -4.20 -4.25 1.80
N SER A 164 -5.28 -3.50 1.53
CA SER A 164 -5.56 -2.85 0.25
C SER A 164 -6.59 -1.75 0.48
N TYR A 165 -6.57 -0.72 -0.37
CA TYR A 165 -7.56 0.36 -0.40
C TYR A 165 -7.83 0.76 -1.86
N ALA A 166 -8.96 1.44 -2.08
CA ALA A 166 -9.28 2.12 -3.32
C ALA A 166 -10.26 3.27 -3.01
N PHE A 167 -10.21 4.32 -3.83
CA PHE A 167 -11.09 5.47 -3.73
C PHE A 167 -11.51 5.94 -5.12
N GLY A 168 -12.68 6.57 -5.21
CA GLY A 168 -13.09 7.42 -6.31
C GLY A 168 -12.66 8.87 -6.05
N ASP A 169 -13.48 9.85 -6.43
CA ASP A 169 -13.04 11.25 -6.43
C ASP A 169 -13.12 11.95 -5.06
N THR A 170 -13.64 11.28 -4.03
CA THR A 170 -13.83 11.86 -2.69
C THR A 170 -13.41 10.89 -1.58
N LEU A 171 -13.06 11.42 -0.41
CA LEU A 171 -12.74 10.59 0.76
C LEU A 171 -13.92 9.69 1.19
N ASP A 172 -15.17 10.11 0.97
CA ASP A 172 -16.37 9.31 1.25
C ASP A 172 -16.52 8.08 0.36
N SER A 173 -15.83 8.06 -0.79
CA SER A 173 -15.80 6.92 -1.70
C SER A 173 -14.74 5.88 -1.34
N LEU A 174 -13.89 6.17 -0.35
CA LEU A 174 -12.85 5.29 0.10
C LEU A 174 -13.43 3.97 0.62
N ALA A 175 -12.85 2.88 0.13
CA ALA A 175 -13.05 1.54 0.65
C ALA A 175 -11.69 0.90 0.93
N TYR A 176 -11.60 0.19 2.06
CA TYR A 176 -10.36 -0.49 2.44
C TYR A 176 -10.63 -1.88 3.00
N VAL A 177 -9.66 -2.77 2.84
CA VAL A 177 -9.69 -4.14 3.36
C VAL A 177 -9.00 -4.16 4.71
N GLU A 178 -9.74 -4.46 5.77
CA GLU A 178 -9.21 -4.60 7.13
C GLU A 178 -7.99 -5.54 7.13
N ALA A 179 -6.93 -5.15 7.83
CA ALA A 179 -5.75 -6.00 7.99
C ALA A 179 -6.10 -7.23 8.86
N THR A 180 -5.90 -8.42 8.31
CA THR A 180 -6.12 -9.69 9.03
C THR A 180 -4.85 -10.54 8.98
N SER A 181 -4.50 -11.16 10.11
CA SER A 181 -3.36 -12.08 10.16
C SER A 181 -3.70 -13.43 9.51
N GLY A 182 -3.02 -13.76 8.42
CA GLY A 182 -3.04 -15.09 7.79
C GLY A 182 -4.25 -15.39 6.89
N ASP A 183 -4.25 -16.60 6.32
CA ASP A 183 -5.19 -17.05 5.28
C ASP A 183 -6.53 -17.61 5.82
N SER A 184 -6.96 -17.14 6.99
CA SER A 184 -8.16 -17.68 7.66
C SER A 184 -9.48 -17.35 6.93
N GLY A 185 -9.45 -16.37 6.02
CA GLY A 185 -10.61 -15.85 5.29
C GLY A 185 -11.41 -14.83 6.09
N ASN A 186 -12.65 -14.56 5.68
CA ASN A 186 -13.54 -13.54 6.30
C ASN A 186 -13.00 -12.10 6.25
N HIS A 187 -12.25 -11.76 5.19
CA HIS A 187 -11.78 -10.41 4.94
C HIS A 187 -12.98 -9.45 4.88
N LYS A 188 -12.87 -8.32 5.57
CA LYS A 188 -13.87 -7.27 5.57
C LYS A 188 -13.43 -6.13 4.67
N LEU A 189 -14.31 -5.71 3.79
CA LEU A 189 -14.25 -4.43 3.11
C LEU A 189 -15.07 -3.43 3.90
N LEU A 190 -14.45 -2.32 4.28
CA LEU A 190 -15.01 -1.26 5.11
C LEU A 190 -14.96 0.08 4.36
N ASN A 191 -15.82 1.04 4.72
CA ASN A 191 -15.70 2.43 4.25
C ASN A 191 -14.82 3.26 5.21
N SER A 192 -14.63 4.56 4.92
CA SER A 192 -13.87 5.50 5.76
C SER A 192 -14.34 5.57 7.23
N GLU A 193 -15.63 5.32 7.49
CA GLU A 193 -16.27 5.31 8.81
C GLU A 193 -16.29 3.92 9.49
N ASP A 194 -15.49 2.96 9.01
CA ASP A 194 -15.41 1.59 9.53
C ASP A 194 -16.71 0.77 9.38
N LYS A 195 -17.65 1.20 8.53
CA LYS A 195 -18.88 0.48 8.24
C LYS A 195 -18.63 -0.64 7.23
N LEU A 196 -19.16 -1.82 7.54
CA LEU A 196 -19.03 -3.01 6.69
C LEU A 196 -19.74 -2.84 5.34
N LEU A 197 -18.99 -2.98 4.25
CA LEU A 197 -19.49 -2.98 2.87
C LEU A 197 -19.63 -4.40 2.34
N TYR A 198 -18.68 -5.28 2.65
CA TYR A 198 -18.67 -6.67 2.20
C TYR A 198 -17.77 -7.53 3.10
N GLN A 199 -18.09 -8.82 3.20
CA GLN A 199 -17.27 -9.80 3.89
C GLN A 199 -17.15 -11.07 3.05
N THR A 200 -15.93 -11.60 2.92
CA THR A 200 -15.70 -12.87 2.23
C THR A 200 -16.15 -14.07 3.07
N GLU A 201 -16.29 -15.24 2.45
CA GLU A 201 -16.50 -16.48 3.17
C GLU A 201 -15.17 -17.01 3.78
N LYS A 202 -15.25 -18.15 4.49
CA LYS A 202 -14.06 -18.87 4.95
C LYS A 202 -13.20 -19.30 3.78
N LYS A 203 -11.87 -19.24 3.94
CA LYS A 203 -10.86 -19.55 2.91
C LYS A 203 -10.92 -18.66 1.66
N GLU A 204 -11.62 -17.53 1.75
CA GLU A 204 -11.67 -16.51 0.72
C GLU A 204 -11.02 -15.23 1.21
N ARG A 205 -10.19 -14.64 0.36
CA ARG A 205 -9.49 -13.39 0.62
C ARG A 205 -9.81 -12.36 -0.46
N ILE A 206 -9.92 -11.11 -0.06
CA ILE A 206 -9.94 -10.00 -1.02
C ILE A 206 -8.49 -9.79 -1.48
N THR A 207 -8.24 -9.85 -2.80
CA THR A 207 -6.90 -9.65 -3.36
C THR A 207 -6.74 -8.29 -4.00
N ASN A 208 -7.80 -7.76 -4.61
CA ASN A 208 -7.79 -6.46 -5.24
C ASN A 208 -9.17 -5.81 -5.13
N ILE A 209 -9.18 -4.48 -5.08
CA ILE A 209 -10.40 -3.67 -5.10
C ILE A 209 -10.23 -2.50 -6.06
N ALA A 210 -11.34 -2.05 -6.62
CA ALA A 210 -11.42 -0.80 -7.39
C ALA A 210 -12.76 -0.13 -7.14
N VAL A 211 -12.73 1.19 -6.93
CA VAL A 211 -13.92 2.04 -6.82
C VAL A 211 -14.11 2.75 -8.16
N ASN A 212 -15.35 2.81 -8.63
CA ASN A 212 -15.69 3.56 -9.83
C ASN A 212 -15.78 5.06 -9.46
N HIS A 213 -15.02 5.89 -10.16
CA HIS A 213 -14.94 7.34 -9.91
C HIS A 213 -16.29 8.06 -10.12
N THR A 214 -17.09 7.64 -11.10
CA THR A 214 -18.35 8.28 -11.49
C THR A 214 -19.50 7.94 -10.54
N ASN A 215 -19.70 6.65 -10.25
CA ASN A 215 -20.90 6.15 -9.58
C ASN A 215 -20.64 5.54 -8.20
N GLY A 216 -19.37 5.40 -7.81
CA GLY A 216 -18.97 4.86 -6.51
C GLY A 216 -19.14 3.36 -6.37
N ASP A 217 -19.49 2.62 -7.43
CA ASP A 217 -19.58 1.17 -7.39
C ASP A 217 -18.22 0.53 -7.12
N ILE A 218 -18.22 -0.65 -6.50
CA ILE A 218 -17.00 -1.33 -6.07
C ILE A 218 -16.87 -2.68 -6.77
N ALA A 219 -15.72 -2.90 -7.37
CA ALA A 219 -15.31 -4.21 -7.87
C ALA A 219 -14.31 -4.85 -6.91
N ILE A 220 -14.58 -6.09 -6.51
CA ILE A 220 -13.79 -6.83 -5.53
C ILE A 220 -13.34 -8.13 -6.17
N VAL A 221 -12.03 -8.34 -6.32
CA VAL A 221 -11.49 -9.63 -6.71
C VAL A 221 -11.25 -10.46 -5.44
N VAL A 222 -11.86 -11.64 -5.42
CA VAL A 222 -11.80 -12.58 -4.31
C VAL A 222 -11.07 -13.85 -4.77
N GLY A 223 -9.98 -14.17 -4.07
CA GLY A 223 -9.24 -15.42 -4.22
C GLY A 223 -9.74 -16.48 -3.24
N LYS A 224 -10.13 -17.65 -3.72
CA LYS A 224 -10.53 -18.80 -2.92
C LYS A 224 -9.44 -19.87 -2.93
N TYR A 225 -8.87 -20.17 -1.77
CA TYR A 225 -7.88 -21.23 -1.63
C TYR A 225 -8.50 -22.60 -1.84
N LEU A 226 -7.85 -23.41 -2.67
CA LEU A 226 -8.20 -24.80 -2.88
C LEU A 226 -7.60 -25.67 -1.76
N LYS A 227 -7.87 -26.99 -1.82
CA LYS A 227 -7.47 -27.94 -0.77
C LYS A 227 -5.96 -28.04 -0.58
N ASP A 228 -5.18 -27.70 -1.60
CA ASP A 228 -3.72 -27.69 -1.57
C ASP A 228 -3.12 -26.49 -0.83
N GLY A 229 -3.94 -25.49 -0.46
CA GLY A 229 -3.50 -24.31 0.28
C GLY A 229 -2.71 -23.28 -0.55
N GLU A 230 -2.26 -23.66 -1.75
CA GLU A 230 -1.45 -22.83 -2.63
C GLU A 230 -2.24 -22.34 -3.85
N THR A 231 -3.12 -23.18 -4.40
CA THR A 231 -3.86 -22.84 -5.62
C THR A 231 -5.09 -22.00 -5.27
N GLN A 232 -5.31 -20.93 -6.04
CA GLN A 232 -6.49 -20.07 -5.90
C GLN A 232 -7.40 -20.14 -7.13
N LYS A 233 -8.71 -20.10 -6.89
CA LYS A 233 -9.69 -19.73 -7.91
C LYS A 233 -10.19 -18.32 -7.64
N PHE A 234 -10.25 -17.50 -8.68
CA PHE A 234 -10.67 -16.12 -8.56
C PHE A 234 -12.11 -15.94 -9.02
N HIS A 235 -12.82 -15.06 -8.33
CA HIS A 235 -14.09 -14.52 -8.79
C HIS A 235 -14.13 -13.04 -8.46
N VAL A 236 -14.93 -12.29 -9.22
CA VAL A 236 -15.23 -10.90 -8.93
C VAL A 236 -16.60 -10.80 -8.28
N VAL A 237 -16.72 -9.89 -7.32
CA VAL A 237 -17.97 -9.42 -6.74
C VAL A 237 -18.13 -7.95 -7.10
N LEU A 238 -19.28 -7.59 -7.65
CA LEU A 238 -19.63 -6.20 -7.92
C LEU A 238 -20.66 -5.73 -6.89
N LEU A 239 -20.34 -4.63 -6.23
CA LEU A 239 -21.23 -3.91 -5.33
C LEU A 239 -21.69 -2.63 -6.01
N ALA A 240 -23.01 -2.42 -6.05
CA ALA A 240 -23.56 -1.17 -6.55
C ALA A 240 -23.92 -0.23 -5.39
N LYS A 241 -23.53 1.04 -5.49
CA LYS A 241 -23.90 2.08 -4.51
C LYS A 241 -25.34 2.50 -4.72
N ARG A 242 -26.14 2.50 -3.64
CA ARG A 242 -27.57 2.86 -3.64
C ARG A 242 -27.85 3.70 -2.40
N GLY A 243 -27.77 5.02 -2.56
CA GLY A 243 -27.71 5.94 -1.41
C GLY A 243 -26.49 5.61 -0.55
N ASP A 244 -26.73 5.44 0.75
CA ASP A 244 -25.67 5.17 1.74
C ASP A 244 -25.32 3.68 1.88
N LYS A 245 -25.85 2.82 1.01
CA LYS A 245 -25.69 1.37 1.09
C LYS A 245 -25.07 0.80 -0.17
N TYR A 246 -24.40 -0.33 -0.01
CA TYR A 246 -23.88 -1.15 -1.09
C TYR A 246 -24.67 -2.44 -1.19
N ILE A 247 -25.03 -2.83 -2.41
CA ILE A 247 -25.73 -4.09 -2.70
C ILE A 247 -24.90 -4.94 -3.65
N LYS A 248 -24.76 -6.24 -3.33
CA LYS A 248 -24.12 -7.18 -4.24
C LYS A 248 -25.01 -7.39 -5.46
N VAL A 249 -24.55 -6.95 -6.64
CA VAL A 249 -25.31 -7.07 -7.91
C VAL A 249 -24.81 -8.21 -8.78
N LYS A 250 -23.54 -8.61 -8.65
CA LYS A 250 -22.96 -9.66 -9.47
C LYS A 250 -21.87 -10.44 -8.75
N THR A 251 -21.77 -11.71 -9.10
CA THR A 251 -20.62 -12.55 -8.79
C THR A 251 -20.27 -13.34 -10.05
N GLN A 252 -19.02 -13.28 -10.49
CA GLN A 252 -18.57 -13.95 -11.72
C GLN A 252 -17.18 -14.55 -11.55
N ARG A 253 -16.99 -15.78 -12.02
CA ARG A 253 -15.68 -16.44 -12.05
C ARG A 253 -14.72 -15.69 -12.98
N VAL A 254 -13.49 -15.51 -12.53
CA VAL A 254 -12.35 -15.04 -13.33
C VAL A 254 -11.61 -16.26 -13.90
N LYS A 255 -11.26 -16.19 -15.18
CA LYS A 255 -10.57 -17.26 -15.92
C LYS A 255 -9.06 -17.26 -15.69
N LEU A 256 -8.50 -16.12 -15.29
CA LEU A 256 -7.09 -15.98 -14.96
C LEU A 256 -6.72 -16.85 -13.74
N ASN A 257 -5.51 -17.38 -13.75
CA ASN A 257 -4.91 -18.20 -12.69
C ASN A 257 -4.18 -17.35 -11.61
N SER A 258 -4.03 -16.06 -11.85
CA SER A 258 -3.56 -15.04 -10.93
C SER A 258 -4.21 -13.71 -11.29
N VAL A 259 -4.21 -12.75 -10.36
CA VAL A 259 -4.70 -11.40 -10.60
C VAL A 259 -3.70 -10.41 -10.00
N ASN A 260 -3.24 -9.47 -10.82
CA ASN A 260 -2.32 -8.41 -10.42
C ASN A 260 -3.09 -7.11 -10.15
N SER A 261 -4.13 -6.81 -10.94
CA SER A 261 -4.96 -5.62 -10.75
C SER A 261 -6.39 -5.77 -11.24
N VAL A 262 -7.26 -4.91 -10.71
CA VAL A 262 -8.62 -4.66 -11.17
C VAL A 262 -8.81 -3.15 -11.32
N GLN A 263 -9.51 -2.73 -12.36
CA GLN A 263 -9.76 -1.32 -12.64
C GLN A 263 -11.07 -1.17 -13.43
N TRP A 264 -11.79 -0.08 -13.19
CA TRP A 264 -12.96 0.28 -13.98
C TRP A 264 -12.50 0.88 -15.31
N LYS A 265 -13.13 0.43 -16.41
CA LYS A 265 -12.94 1.03 -17.74
C LYS A 265 -13.97 2.12 -18.00
N ASP A 266 -15.20 1.85 -17.57
CA ASP A 266 -16.39 2.70 -17.67
C ASP A 266 -17.37 2.24 -16.56
N ASP A 267 -18.57 2.82 -16.53
CA ASP A 267 -19.58 2.52 -15.51
C ASP A 267 -20.15 1.09 -15.56
N GLU A 268 -19.86 0.36 -16.64
CA GLU A 268 -20.43 -0.95 -16.93
C GLU A 268 -19.37 -2.05 -17.06
N GLN A 269 -18.08 -1.71 -17.12
CA GLN A 269 -16.99 -2.65 -17.39
C GLN A 269 -15.82 -2.49 -16.43
N ILE A 270 -15.33 -3.64 -15.98
CA ILE A 270 -14.04 -3.75 -15.30
C ILE A 270 -13.05 -4.55 -16.14
N ILE A 271 -11.78 -4.22 -15.97
CA ILE A 271 -10.65 -4.94 -16.55
C ILE A 271 -9.87 -5.56 -15.40
N ILE A 272 -9.68 -6.87 -15.48
CA ILE A 272 -8.84 -7.64 -14.57
C ILE A 272 -7.61 -8.06 -15.36
N THR A 273 -6.42 -7.87 -14.80
CA THR A 273 -5.17 -8.20 -15.49
C THR A 273 -4.23 -9.04 -14.64
N ASN A 274 -3.41 -9.83 -15.33
CA ASN A 274 -2.20 -10.45 -14.81
C ASN A 274 -1.09 -10.39 -15.88
N ASP A 275 0.08 -10.94 -15.58
CA ASP A 275 1.23 -10.91 -16.51
C ASP A 275 0.97 -11.66 -17.83
N ALA A 276 0.01 -12.59 -17.84
CA ALA A 276 -0.32 -13.42 -19.00
C ALA A 276 -1.45 -12.83 -19.86
N GLY A 277 -2.22 -11.85 -19.37
CA GLY A 277 -3.31 -11.25 -20.14
C GLY A 277 -4.32 -10.45 -19.34
N LYS A 278 -5.46 -10.19 -19.98
CA LYS A 278 -6.57 -9.41 -19.43
C LYS A 278 -7.91 -10.10 -19.64
N GLU A 279 -8.82 -9.91 -18.70
CA GLU A 279 -10.21 -10.32 -18.78
C GLU A 279 -11.11 -9.10 -18.56
N VAL A 280 -12.16 -8.96 -19.38
CA VAL A 280 -13.15 -7.89 -19.25
C VAL A 280 -14.43 -8.50 -18.70
N ILE A 281 -14.93 -7.93 -17.61
CA ILE A 281 -16.19 -8.33 -16.99
C ILE A 281 -17.14 -7.15 -17.07
N ARG A 282 -18.33 -7.39 -17.63
CA ARG A 282 -19.43 -6.42 -17.61
C ARG A 282 -20.21 -6.55 -16.31
N LYS A 283 -20.81 -5.46 -15.85
CA LYS A 283 -21.73 -5.44 -14.72
C LYS A 283 -22.99 -6.28 -14.98
#